data_AF-A0A367XTJ9-F1
#
_entry.id   AF-A0A367XTJ9-F1
#
_cell.length_a   1.000
_cell.length_b   1.000
_cell.length_c   1.000
_cell.angle_alpha   90.00
_cell.angle_beta   90.00
_cell.angle_gamma   90.00
#
_symmetry.space_group_name_H-M   'P 1'
#
loop_
_entity.id
_entity.type
_entity.pdbx_description
1 polymer ?
#
loop_
_entity_poly.entity_id
_entity_poly.type
_entity_poly.pdbx_seq_one_letter_code
_entity_poly.pdbx_strand_id
1 'polypeptide(L)'
;MARPVLINQLLPIKFFGVIPLFIGVEIILGITILNKASGLYGILSLFTGHPINFWQWLYNLLSLITLPVYASALINLKVKPKNLRKTSLATIVYVLDTLIGSLFTLYFIYFWFSLEDGSVKSEGQDATVGATSQSASPARELSITISTTIVVTVVRFYFTLVMISFTKALLKQNSMELRYNANQNDQPPPDPEEEELMNAEGFSGEFRKALFDLETRSKEYLNELFS
;
A
#
# COMPACT_ATOMS: atom_id res chain seq x y z
N MET A 1 28.32 -7.30 -5.96
CA MET A 1 27.77 -7.37 -7.34
C MET A 1 26.63 -8.42 -7.52
N ALA A 2 26.08 -9.02 -6.45
CA ALA A 2 25.03 -10.06 -6.55
C ALA A 2 23.58 -9.55 -6.30
N ARG A 3 23.41 -8.30 -5.87
CA ARG A 3 22.11 -7.72 -5.47
C ARG A 3 21.06 -7.60 -6.58
N PRO A 4 21.39 -7.30 -7.86
CA PRO A 4 20.35 -7.15 -8.89
C PRO A 4 19.75 -8.48 -9.36
N VAL A 5 20.47 -9.60 -9.21
CA VAL A 5 20.02 -10.90 -9.76
C VAL A 5 18.84 -11.48 -8.99
N LEU A 6 18.88 -11.43 -7.65
CA LEU A 6 17.82 -11.97 -6.80
C LEU A 6 16.50 -11.19 -6.95
N ILE A 7 16.58 -9.86 -7.02
CA ILE A 7 15.41 -8.99 -7.22
C ILE A 7 14.77 -9.27 -8.58
N ASN A 8 15.58 -9.48 -9.62
CA ASN A 8 15.07 -9.77 -10.97
C ASN A 8 14.36 -11.13 -11.06
N GLN A 9 14.74 -12.10 -10.23
CA GLN A 9 14.12 -13.43 -10.21
C GLN A 9 12.80 -13.48 -9.43
N LEU A 10 12.65 -12.62 -8.41
CA LEU A 10 11.45 -12.54 -7.57
C LEU A 10 10.33 -11.68 -8.16
N LEU A 11 10.65 -10.74 -9.06
CA LEU A 11 9.67 -9.79 -9.58
C LEU A 11 8.78 -10.41 -10.66
N PRO A 12 7.45 -10.29 -10.55
CA PRO A 12 6.52 -10.83 -11.54
C PRO A 12 6.57 -10.01 -12.83
N ILE A 13 6.66 -10.70 -13.97
CA ILE A 13 6.65 -10.06 -15.30
C ILE A 13 5.20 -9.79 -15.76
N LYS A 14 4.27 -10.66 -15.36
CA LYS A 14 2.84 -10.59 -15.66
C LYS A 14 2.04 -10.75 -14.37
N PHE A 15 0.90 -10.07 -14.29
CA PHE A 15 -0.05 -10.23 -13.20
C PHE A 15 -0.74 -11.60 -13.31
N PHE A 16 -0.66 -12.41 -12.25
CA PHE A 16 -1.05 -13.83 -12.24
C PHE A 16 -0.52 -14.66 -13.42
N GLY A 17 0.63 -14.29 -14.00
CA GLY A 17 1.25 -15.00 -15.12
C GLY A 17 0.60 -14.80 -16.49
N VAL A 18 -0.60 -14.22 -16.56
CA VAL A 18 -1.37 -14.11 -17.82
C VAL A 18 -1.76 -12.66 -18.18
N ILE A 19 -2.00 -11.81 -17.18
CA ILE A 19 -2.50 -10.44 -17.37
C ILE A 19 -1.32 -9.45 -17.48
N PRO A 20 -1.38 -8.42 -18.35
CA PRO A 20 -0.42 -7.33 -18.35
C PRO A 20 -0.31 -6.64 -17.00
N LEU A 21 0.92 -6.29 -16.60
CA LEU A 21 1.22 -5.75 -15.28
C LEU A 21 0.48 -4.43 -14.98
N PHE A 22 0.25 -3.62 -16.01
CA PHE A 22 -0.54 -2.39 -15.94
C PHE A 22 -1.95 -2.62 -15.38
N ILE A 23 -2.66 -3.65 -15.87
CA ILE A 23 -4.01 -4.00 -15.41
C ILE A 23 -3.95 -4.51 -13.96
N GLY A 24 -2.90 -5.27 -13.62
CA GLY A 24 -2.67 -5.71 -12.25
C GLY A 24 -2.53 -4.53 -11.29
N VAL A 25 -1.73 -3.52 -11.63
CA VAL A 25 -1.56 -2.31 -10.83
C VAL A 25 -2.85 -1.49 -10.73
N GLU A 26 -3.61 -1.37 -11.82
CA GLU A 26 -4.92 -0.70 -11.80
C GLU A 26 -5.88 -1.35 -10.80
N ILE A 27 -5.97 -2.69 -10.81
CA ILE A 27 -6.80 -3.46 -9.87
C ILE A 27 -6.28 -3.32 -8.42
N ILE A 28 -4.96 -3.46 -8.22
CA ILE A 28 -4.34 -3.35 -6.89
C ILE A 28 -4.60 -1.98 -6.29
N LEU A 29 -4.40 -0.90 -7.05
CA LEU A 29 -4.67 0.46 -6.60
C LEU A 29 -6.16 0.65 -6.30
N GLY A 30 -7.06 0.16 -7.16
CA GLY A 30 -8.51 0.22 -6.92
C GLY A 30 -8.92 -0.46 -5.60
N ILE A 31 -8.48 -1.71 -5.38
CA ILE A 31 -8.75 -2.44 -4.13
C ILE A 31 -8.15 -1.71 -2.92
N THR A 32 -6.94 -1.18 -3.07
CA THR A 32 -6.24 -0.47 -1.99
C THR A 32 -6.98 0.82 -1.61
N ILE A 33 -7.44 1.60 -2.59
CA ILE A 33 -8.23 2.81 -2.33
C ILE A 33 -9.51 2.47 -1.56
N LEU A 34 -10.24 1.44 -1.98
CA LEU A 34 -11.45 1.00 -1.28
C LEU A 34 -11.14 0.56 0.16
N ASN A 35 -10.09 -0.23 0.36
CA ASN A 35 -9.66 -0.67 1.69
C ASN A 35 -9.21 0.52 2.56
N LYS A 36 -8.55 1.52 1.98
CA LYS A 36 -8.06 2.69 2.70
C LYS A 36 -9.16 3.68 3.05
N ALA A 37 -10.19 3.77 2.21
CA ALA A 37 -11.39 4.59 2.45
C ALA A 37 -12.13 4.17 3.72
N SER A 38 -12.06 2.88 4.11
CA SER A 38 -12.59 2.41 5.39
C SER A 38 -11.93 3.08 6.61
N GLY A 39 -10.76 3.69 6.46
CA GLY A 39 -10.13 4.51 7.52
C GLY A 39 -11.00 5.68 7.98
N LEU A 40 -11.94 6.14 7.13
CA LEU A 40 -12.91 7.18 7.49
C LEU A 40 -13.79 6.78 8.69
N TYR A 41 -14.11 5.48 8.83
CA TYR A 41 -14.88 4.98 9.97
C TYR A 41 -14.13 5.15 11.30
N GLY A 42 -12.80 5.05 11.31
CA GLY A 42 -11.98 5.27 12.52
C GLY A 42 -11.88 6.74 12.94
N ILE A 43 -12.20 7.68 12.06
CA ILE A 43 -12.33 9.10 12.41
C ILE A 43 -13.74 9.37 12.92
N LEU A 44 -14.76 8.82 12.26
CA LEU A 44 -16.15 8.91 12.71
C LEU A 44 -16.33 8.38 14.14
N SER A 45 -15.62 7.31 14.52
CA SER A 45 -15.70 6.73 15.86
C SER A 45 -15.34 7.71 16.98
N LEU A 46 -14.44 8.67 16.72
CA LEU A 46 -14.10 9.74 17.69
C LEU A 46 -15.28 10.67 17.96
N PHE A 47 -16.11 10.93 16.95
CA PHE A 47 -17.27 11.81 17.06
C PHE A 47 -18.50 11.10 17.62
N THR A 48 -18.62 9.79 17.42
CA THR A 48 -19.76 9.00 17.92
C THR A 48 -19.58 8.49 19.35
N GLY A 49 -18.42 8.72 19.97
CA GLY A 49 -18.10 8.22 21.32
C GLY A 49 -17.85 6.71 21.37
N HIS A 50 -17.52 6.08 20.23
CA HIS A 50 -17.22 4.66 20.20
C HIS A 50 -15.82 4.40 20.78
N PRO A 51 -15.64 3.42 21.69
CA PRO A 51 -14.34 3.18 22.34
C PRO A 51 -13.32 2.64 21.32
N ILE A 52 -12.47 3.53 20.81
CA ILE A 52 -11.37 3.18 19.91
C ILE A 52 -10.03 3.30 20.64
N ASN A 53 -9.18 2.28 20.54
CA ASN A 53 -7.83 2.34 21.09
C ASN A 53 -6.96 3.30 20.25
N PHE A 54 -6.01 3.99 20.89
CA PHE A 54 -5.03 4.86 20.21
C PHE A 54 -4.38 4.20 18.98
N TRP A 55 -3.98 2.92 19.06
CA TRP A 55 -3.35 2.20 17.96
C TRP A 55 -4.30 1.98 16.78
N GLN A 56 -5.58 1.70 17.05
CA GLN A 56 -6.60 1.57 16.01
C GLN A 56 -6.86 2.93 15.34
N TRP A 57 -6.92 4.00 16.12
CA TRP A 57 -7.07 5.35 15.60
C TRP A 57 -5.88 5.74 14.71
N LEU A 58 -4.65 5.50 15.17
CA LEU A 58 -3.43 5.78 14.42
C LEU A 58 -3.40 5.03 13.09
N TYR A 59 -3.74 3.74 13.09
CA TYR A 59 -3.80 2.93 11.86
C TYR A 59 -4.82 3.48 10.86
N ASN A 60 -6.02 3.86 11.33
CA ASN A 60 -7.05 4.46 10.48
C ASN A 60 -6.64 5.84 9.95
N LEU A 61 -5.93 6.65 10.75
CA LEU A 61 -5.39 7.93 10.32
C LEU A 61 -4.33 7.77 9.23
N LEU A 62 -3.36 6.86 9.41
CA LEU A 62 -2.35 6.55 8.39
C LEU A 62 -3.00 6.03 7.10
N SER A 63 -4.06 5.25 7.23
CA SER A 63 -4.86 4.77 6.11
C SER A 63 -5.47 5.94 5.30
N LEU A 64 -6.01 6.96 5.98
CA LEU A 64 -6.59 8.12 5.31
C LEU A 64 -5.51 9.02 4.68
N ILE A 65 -4.37 9.23 5.35
CA ILE A 65 -3.27 10.08 4.85
C ILE A 65 -2.67 9.51 3.55
N THR A 66 -2.61 8.18 3.42
CA THR A 66 -2.06 7.52 2.22
C THR A 66 -3.04 7.45 1.05
N LEU A 67 -4.33 7.65 1.29
CA LEU A 67 -5.39 7.57 0.28
C LEU A 67 -5.16 8.49 -0.95
N PRO A 68 -4.82 9.79 -0.80
CA PRO A 68 -4.63 10.68 -1.94
C PRO A 68 -3.47 10.26 -2.84
N VAL A 69 -2.43 9.64 -2.27
CA VAL A 69 -1.28 9.13 -3.04
C VAL A 69 -1.73 8.01 -3.98
N TYR A 70 -2.49 7.03 -3.48
CA TYR A 70 -3.00 5.94 -4.30
C TYR A 70 -4.01 6.40 -5.35
N ALA A 71 -4.91 7.32 -4.98
CA ALA A 71 -5.88 7.91 -5.92
C ALA A 71 -5.16 8.68 -7.05
N SER A 72 -4.17 9.50 -6.69
CA SER A 72 -3.38 10.27 -7.66
C SER A 72 -2.61 9.37 -8.63
N ALA A 73 -2.02 8.28 -8.13
CA ALA A 73 -1.35 7.29 -8.96
C ALA A 73 -2.30 6.55 -9.92
N LEU A 74 -3.50 6.17 -9.45
CA LEU A 74 -4.50 5.49 -10.29
C LEU A 74 -5.01 6.40 -11.41
N ILE A 75 -5.37 7.65 -11.08
CA ILE A 75 -5.89 8.63 -12.05
C ILE A 75 -4.83 8.95 -13.12
N ASN A 76 -3.57 9.09 -12.72
CA ASN A 76 -2.49 9.49 -13.62
C ASN A 76 -1.70 8.30 -14.19
N LEU A 77 -2.16 7.07 -14.03
CA LEU A 77 -1.39 5.85 -14.36
C LEU A 77 -0.98 5.79 -15.85
N LYS A 78 -1.80 6.37 -16.74
CA LYS A 78 -1.57 6.39 -18.20
C LYS A 78 -0.99 7.72 -18.73
N VAL A 79 -0.93 8.77 -17.90
CA VAL A 79 -0.58 10.13 -18.35
C VAL A 79 0.92 10.36 -18.19
N LYS A 80 1.68 10.37 -19.29
CA LYS A 80 3.10 10.76 -19.27
C LYS A 80 3.25 12.29 -19.17
N PRO A 81 4.29 12.82 -18.49
CA PRO A 81 5.31 12.12 -17.68
C PRO A 81 4.87 11.84 -16.23
N LYS A 82 3.65 12.26 -15.84
CA LYS A 82 3.12 12.21 -14.47
C LYS A 82 3.05 10.80 -13.90
N ASN A 83 2.74 9.81 -14.76
CA ASN A 83 2.60 8.41 -14.40
C ASN A 83 3.84 7.88 -13.68
N LEU A 84 5.05 8.22 -14.13
CA LEU A 84 6.28 7.71 -13.56
C LEU A 84 6.48 8.16 -12.11
N ARG A 85 6.35 9.46 -11.86
CA ARG A 85 6.61 10.07 -10.54
C ARG A 85 5.56 9.68 -9.52
N LYS A 86 4.28 9.77 -9.90
CA LYS A 86 3.15 9.41 -9.03
C LYS A 86 3.12 7.91 -8.72
N THR A 87 3.43 7.04 -9.68
CA THR A 87 3.54 5.59 -9.44
C THR A 87 4.78 5.25 -8.59
N SER A 88 5.89 6.00 -8.74
CA SER A 88 7.08 5.83 -7.91
C SER A 88 6.79 6.13 -6.44
N LEU A 89 6.15 7.27 -6.15
CA LEU A 89 5.72 7.61 -4.80
C LEU A 89 4.75 6.55 -4.25
N ALA A 90 3.72 6.20 -5.02
CA ALA A 90 2.76 5.19 -4.60
C ALA A 90 3.42 3.83 -4.31
N THR A 91 4.47 3.46 -5.02
CA THR A 91 5.22 2.21 -4.77
C THR A 91 5.94 2.23 -3.43
N ILE A 92 6.66 3.32 -3.12
CA ILE A 92 7.34 3.46 -1.82
C ILE A 92 6.30 3.44 -0.69
N VAL A 93 5.23 4.21 -0.84
CA VAL A 93 4.13 4.25 0.13
C VAL A 93 3.50 2.87 0.30
N TYR A 94 3.29 2.11 -0.78
CA TYR A 94 2.73 0.75 -0.72
C TYR A 94 3.66 -0.24 0.00
N VAL A 95 4.97 -0.15 -0.22
CA VAL A 95 5.97 -0.96 0.49
C VAL A 95 5.93 -0.65 1.99
N LEU A 96 5.97 0.63 2.35
CA LEU A 96 5.87 1.07 3.75
C LEU A 96 4.54 0.65 4.38
N ASP A 97 3.44 0.79 3.65
CA ASP A 97 2.11 0.38 4.10
C ASP A 97 2.03 -1.12 4.36
N THR A 98 2.69 -1.92 3.52
CA THR A 98 2.78 -3.37 3.70
C THR A 98 3.57 -3.72 4.97
N LEU A 99 4.69 -3.01 5.22
CA LEU A 99 5.50 -3.21 6.42
C LEU A 99 4.75 -2.81 7.68
N ILE A 100 4.17 -1.60 7.70
CA ILE A 100 3.40 -1.07 8.81
C ILE A 100 2.19 -1.98 9.07
N GLY A 101 1.43 -2.34 8.03
CA GLY A 101 0.29 -3.24 8.13
C GLY A 101 0.67 -4.62 8.68
N SER A 102 1.85 -5.14 8.34
CA SER A 102 2.36 -6.39 8.90
C SER A 102 2.69 -6.24 10.39
N LEU A 103 3.33 -5.15 10.80
CA LEU A 103 3.61 -4.86 12.21
C LEU A 103 2.32 -4.71 13.03
N PHE A 104 1.32 -4.01 12.51
CA PHE A 104 0.01 -3.89 13.15
C PHE A 104 -0.69 -5.24 13.25
N THR A 105 -0.60 -6.08 12.21
CA THR A 105 -1.17 -7.43 12.23
C THR A 105 -0.53 -8.27 13.33
N LEU A 106 0.81 -8.25 13.45
CA LEU A 106 1.53 -8.94 14.52
C LEU A 106 1.16 -8.41 15.91
N TYR A 107 1.07 -7.09 16.05
CA TYR A 107 0.65 -6.45 17.30
C TYR A 107 -0.75 -6.89 17.72
N PHE A 108 -1.73 -6.86 16.81
CA PHE A 108 -3.10 -7.27 17.13
C PHE A 108 -3.23 -8.76 17.40
N ILE A 109 -2.47 -9.60 16.69
CA ILE A 109 -2.39 -11.04 16.99
C ILE A 109 -1.89 -11.24 18.42
N TYR A 110 -0.76 -10.62 18.78
CA TYR A 110 -0.19 -10.73 20.12
C TYR A 110 -1.16 -10.22 21.20
N PHE A 111 -1.78 -9.06 20.98
CA PHE A 111 -2.75 -8.46 21.88
C PHE A 111 -3.98 -9.36 22.07
N TRP A 112 -4.51 -9.93 20.98
CA TRP A 112 -5.66 -10.83 21.01
C TRP A 112 -5.36 -12.09 21.82
N PHE A 113 -4.23 -12.76 21.56
CA PHE A 113 -3.84 -13.96 22.30
C PHE A 113 -3.53 -13.68 23.78
N SER A 114 -2.93 -12.52 24.09
CA SER A 114 -2.64 -12.13 25.48
C SER A 114 -3.90 -11.88 26.31
N LEU A 115 -4.98 -11.43 25.67
CA LEU A 115 -6.29 -11.26 26.32
C LEU A 115 -6.98 -12.61 26.55
N GLU A 116 -6.90 -13.53 25.60
CA GLU A 116 -7.51 -14.87 25.69
C GLU A 116 -6.88 -15.73 26.79
N ASP A 117 -5.55 -15.66 26.96
CA ASP A 117 -4.86 -16.36 28.05
C ASP A 117 -5.30 -15.86 29.45
N GLY A 118 -5.89 -14.66 29.52
CA GLY A 118 -6.48 -14.08 30.73
C GLY A 118 -7.94 -14.48 30.98
N SER A 119 -8.74 -14.74 29.94
CA SER A 119 -10.17 -15.12 30.04
C SER A 119 -10.38 -16.60 30.35
N VAL A 120 -9.48 -17.48 29.91
CA VAL A 120 -9.61 -18.95 30.04
C VAL A 120 -9.46 -19.47 31.49
N LYS A 121 -9.08 -18.61 32.45
CA LYS A 121 -8.89 -19.02 33.86
C LYS A 121 -10.14 -18.94 34.76
N SER A 122 -11.31 -18.53 34.24
CA SER A 122 -12.51 -18.32 35.08
C SER A 122 -13.75 -19.18 34.76
N GLU A 123 -13.80 -19.98 33.69
CA GLU A 123 -14.99 -20.79 33.37
C GLU A 123 -14.86 -22.26 33.78
N GLY A 124 -14.47 -22.48 35.04
CA GLY A 124 -14.49 -23.78 35.67
C GLY A 124 -15.60 -23.90 36.71
N GLN A 125 -16.88 -23.89 36.32
CA GLN A 125 -17.99 -24.60 36.99
C GLN A 125 -19.34 -24.34 36.30
N ASP A 126 -20.15 -25.41 36.22
CA ASP A 126 -21.53 -25.50 35.75
C ASP A 126 -21.83 -25.52 34.23
N ALA A 127 -21.68 -26.72 33.65
CA ALA A 127 -22.39 -27.11 32.43
C ALA A 127 -23.47 -28.15 32.77
N THR A 128 -24.73 -27.70 32.94
CA THR A 128 -25.90 -28.57 32.79
C THR A 128 -26.87 -27.93 31.80
N VAL A 129 -27.17 -28.69 30.73
CA VAL A 129 -28.31 -28.57 29.80
C VAL A 129 -28.31 -27.42 28.79
N GLY A 130 -28.42 -27.78 27.50
CA GLY A 130 -29.20 -26.98 26.54
C GLY A 130 -28.49 -26.66 25.22
N ALA A 131 -28.69 -27.53 24.24
CA ALA A 131 -28.25 -27.38 22.86
C ALA A 131 -28.57 -26.01 22.21
N THR A 132 -27.52 -25.33 21.77
CA THR A 132 -27.45 -24.62 20.47
C THR A 132 -26.10 -24.95 19.80
N SER A 133 -26.04 -26.10 19.12
CA SER A 133 -24.93 -26.50 18.24
C SER A 133 -24.86 -25.63 16.98
N GLN A 134 -24.62 -24.32 17.12
CA GLN A 134 -24.47 -23.40 15.99
C GLN A 134 -23.24 -22.50 16.03
N SER A 135 -22.49 -22.46 17.13
CA SER A 135 -21.16 -21.84 17.11
C SER A 135 -20.12 -22.86 16.69
N ALA A 136 -19.28 -22.50 15.74
CA ALA A 136 -18.06 -23.24 15.43
C ALA A 136 -17.27 -23.45 16.73
N SER A 137 -16.67 -24.63 16.94
CA SER A 137 -15.80 -24.82 18.11
C SER A 137 -14.76 -23.68 18.18
N PRO A 138 -14.39 -23.15 19.35
CA PRO A 138 -13.42 -22.03 19.46
C PRO A 138 -12.13 -22.24 18.65
N ALA A 139 -11.63 -23.48 18.60
CA ALA A 139 -10.47 -23.86 17.79
C ALA A 139 -10.68 -23.69 16.27
N ARG A 140 -11.90 -23.90 15.78
CA ARG A 140 -12.27 -23.73 14.37
C ARG A 140 -12.29 -22.25 14.01
N GLU A 141 -12.89 -21.40 14.83
CA GLU A 141 -12.92 -19.94 14.62
C GLU A 141 -11.51 -19.35 14.59
N LEU A 142 -10.66 -19.79 15.51
CA LEU A 142 -9.24 -19.43 15.55
C LEU A 142 -8.49 -19.87 14.29
N SER A 143 -8.67 -21.13 13.87
CA SER A 143 -7.99 -21.68 12.69
C SER A 143 -8.37 -20.94 11.41
N ILE A 144 -9.66 -20.59 11.24
CA ILE A 144 -10.16 -19.83 10.09
C ILE A 144 -9.56 -18.42 10.11
N THR A 145 -9.52 -17.78 11.28
CA THR A 145 -8.96 -16.43 11.44
C THR A 145 -7.49 -16.41 11.05
N ILE A 146 -6.66 -17.29 11.64
CA ILE A 146 -5.23 -17.39 11.33
C ILE A 146 -4.99 -17.70 9.85
N SER A 147 -5.72 -18.68 9.30
CA SER A 147 -5.59 -19.05 7.88
C SER A 147 -5.93 -17.88 6.96
N THR A 148 -7.01 -17.16 7.26
CA THR A 148 -7.43 -16.00 6.47
C THR A 148 -6.37 -14.89 6.55
N THR A 149 -5.85 -14.61 7.75
CA THR A 149 -4.79 -13.60 7.94
C THR A 149 -3.53 -13.95 7.15
N ILE A 150 -3.08 -15.21 7.18
CA ILE A 150 -1.91 -15.67 6.41
C ILE A 150 -2.15 -15.47 4.91
N VAL A 151 -3.30 -15.92 4.39
CA VAL A 151 -3.63 -15.80 2.96
C VAL A 151 -3.66 -14.34 2.54
N VAL A 152 -4.34 -13.47 3.28
CA VAL A 152 -4.41 -12.03 2.99
C VAL A 152 -3.01 -11.39 3.03
N THR A 153 -2.16 -11.83 3.95
CA THR A 153 -0.78 -11.32 4.09
C THR A 153 0.07 -11.72 2.89
N VAL A 154 0.00 -12.99 2.46
CA VAL A 154 0.71 -13.48 1.26
C VAL A 154 0.25 -12.74 0.01
N VAL A 155 -1.06 -12.55 -0.17
CA VAL A 155 -1.61 -11.77 -1.30
C VAL A 155 -1.09 -10.33 -1.27
N ARG A 156 -1.06 -9.70 -0.10
CA ARG A 156 -0.53 -8.34 0.05
C ARG A 156 0.94 -8.26 -0.37
N PHE A 157 1.78 -9.18 0.10
CA PHE A 157 3.18 -9.24 -0.31
C PHE A 157 3.34 -9.44 -1.82
N TYR A 158 2.52 -10.30 -2.44
CA TYR A 158 2.51 -10.47 -3.89
C TYR A 158 2.15 -9.17 -4.61
N PHE A 159 1.13 -8.43 -4.15
CA PHE A 159 0.76 -7.14 -4.70
C PHE A 159 1.88 -6.11 -4.59
N THR A 160 2.62 -6.10 -3.46
CA THR A 160 3.81 -5.26 -3.30
C THR A 160 4.86 -5.57 -4.39
N LEU A 161 5.12 -6.85 -4.69
CA LEU A 161 6.04 -7.24 -5.75
C LEU A 161 5.55 -6.81 -7.13
N VAL A 162 4.24 -6.87 -7.40
CA VAL A 162 3.63 -6.38 -8.64
C VAL A 162 3.84 -4.87 -8.81
N MET A 163 3.60 -4.08 -7.76
CA MET A 163 3.82 -2.63 -7.76
C MET A 163 5.29 -2.29 -8.05
N ILE A 164 6.22 -2.96 -7.36
CA ILE A 164 7.68 -2.78 -7.56
C ILE A 164 8.07 -3.12 -9.00
N SER A 165 7.57 -4.25 -9.53
CA SER A 165 7.89 -4.70 -10.88
C SER A 165 7.41 -3.71 -11.95
N PHE A 166 6.20 -3.16 -11.78
CA PHE A 166 5.62 -2.21 -12.72
C PHE A 166 6.39 -0.90 -12.73
N THR A 167 6.69 -0.37 -11.55
CA THR A 167 7.45 0.88 -11.42
C THR A 167 8.86 0.75 -11.98
N LYS A 168 9.50 -0.40 -11.76
CA LYS A 168 10.78 -0.70 -12.41
C LYS A 168 10.67 -0.73 -13.93
N ALA A 169 9.62 -1.33 -14.48
CA ALA A 169 9.39 -1.34 -15.93
C ALA A 169 9.19 0.09 -16.48
N LEU A 170 8.45 0.94 -15.76
CA LEU A 170 8.27 2.36 -16.10
C LEU A 170 9.60 3.14 -16.06
N LEU A 171 10.41 2.96 -15.01
CA LEU A 171 11.73 3.60 -14.89
C LEU A 171 12.67 3.18 -16.03
N LYS A 172 12.70 1.87 -16.34
CA LYS A 172 13.46 1.36 -17.47
C LYS A 172 13.00 1.98 -18.79
N GLN A 173 11.69 2.04 -19.04
CA GLN A 173 11.13 2.67 -20.24
C GLN A 173 11.54 4.14 -20.34
N ASN A 174 11.43 4.91 -19.26
CA ASN A 174 11.81 6.31 -19.23
C ASN A 174 13.32 6.51 -19.46
N SER A 175 14.17 5.69 -18.85
CA SER A 175 15.62 5.76 -19.07
C SER A 175 16.03 5.50 -20.53
N MET A 176 15.31 4.60 -21.23
CA MET A 176 15.55 4.33 -22.65
C MET A 176 15.06 5.47 -23.53
N GLU A 177 13.91 6.06 -23.19
CA GLU A 177 13.34 7.23 -23.87
C GLU A 177 14.28 8.44 -23.77
N LEU A 178 14.83 8.71 -22.59
CA LEU A 178 15.81 9.79 -22.38
C LEU A 178 17.10 9.57 -23.20
N ARG A 179 17.61 8.34 -23.27
CA ARG A 179 18.78 8.01 -24.10
C ARG A 179 18.53 8.18 -25.59
N TYR A 180 17.32 7.84 -26.05
CA TYR A 180 16.92 8.02 -27.43
C TYR A 180 16.83 9.50 -27.81
N ASN A 181 16.16 10.31 -26.99
CA ASN A 181 16.03 11.76 -27.20
C ASN A 181 17.40 12.46 -27.15
N ALA A 182 18.28 12.06 -26.23
CA ALA A 182 19.64 12.59 -26.14
C ALA A 182 20.44 12.35 -27.42
N ASN A 183 20.27 11.19 -28.07
CA ASN A 183 20.91 10.91 -29.36
C ASN A 183 20.32 11.75 -30.51
N GLN A 184 19.09 12.24 -30.38
CA GLN A 184 18.42 13.08 -31.38
C GLN A 184 18.60 14.59 -31.12
N ASN A 185 19.31 14.98 -30.05
CA ASN A 185 19.38 16.35 -29.54
C ASN A 185 18.00 16.96 -29.23
N ASP A 186 16.98 16.11 -29.03
CA ASP A 186 15.64 16.55 -28.66
C ASP A 186 15.58 16.74 -27.14
N GLN A 187 15.33 17.97 -26.71
CA GLN A 187 15.09 18.24 -25.29
C GLN A 187 13.72 17.66 -24.90
N PRO A 188 13.60 16.96 -23.75
CA PRO A 188 12.29 16.54 -23.27
C PRO A 188 11.39 17.76 -23.08
N PRO A 189 10.09 17.67 -23.44
CA PRO A 189 9.17 18.76 -23.20
C PRO A 189 9.11 19.08 -21.69
N PRO A 190 9.04 20.36 -21.31
CA PRO A 190 8.92 20.77 -19.92
C PRO A 190 7.66 20.18 -19.30
N ASP A 191 7.74 19.79 -18.03
CA ASP A 191 6.59 19.24 -17.32
C ASP A 191 5.62 20.37 -16.96
N PRO A 192 4.40 20.40 -17.53
CA PRO A 192 3.45 21.49 -17.27
C PRO A 192 3.04 21.59 -15.80
N GLU A 193 3.13 20.49 -15.04
CA GLU A 193 2.87 20.51 -13.59
C GLU A 193 3.98 21.25 -12.83
N GLU A 194 5.22 21.20 -13.30
CA GLU A 194 6.34 21.92 -12.70
C GLU A 194 6.18 23.44 -12.90
N GLU A 195 5.82 23.87 -14.10
CA GLU A 195 5.55 25.29 -14.41
C GLU A 195 4.35 25.84 -13.62
N GLU A 196 3.27 25.06 -13.50
CA GLU A 196 2.11 25.44 -12.68
C GLU A 196 2.51 25.60 -11.20
N LEU A 197 3.35 24.71 -10.69
CA LEU A 197 3.80 24.75 -9.30
C LEU A 197 4.75 25.90 -9.02
N MET A 198 5.63 26.28 -9.94
CA MET A 198 6.50 27.44 -9.75
C MET A 198 5.68 28.71 -9.45
N ASN A 199 4.52 28.85 -10.09
CA ASN A 199 3.62 29.98 -9.93
C ASN A 199 2.59 29.82 -8.80
N ALA A 200 2.57 28.68 -8.11
CA ALA A 200 1.65 28.43 -7.01
C ALA A 200 2.09 29.14 -5.73
N GLU A 201 1.25 30.04 -5.23
CA GLU A 201 1.45 30.78 -3.98
C GLU A 201 0.53 30.29 -2.85
N GLY A 202 0.90 30.58 -1.60
CA GLY A 202 0.16 30.23 -0.40
C GLY A 202 0.41 28.81 0.12
N PHE A 203 -0.23 28.49 1.25
CA PHE A 203 -0.02 27.24 1.99
C PHE A 203 -0.32 25.98 1.16
N SER A 204 -1.39 26.01 0.35
CA SER A 204 -1.72 24.90 -0.55
C SER A 204 -0.68 24.74 -1.68
N GLY A 205 -0.12 25.85 -2.17
CA GLY A 205 0.97 25.85 -3.14
C GLY A 205 2.24 25.22 -2.59
N GLU A 206 2.65 25.60 -1.38
CA GLU A 206 3.79 25.00 -0.67
C GLU A 206 3.60 23.49 -0.43
N PHE A 207 2.39 23.09 -0.01
CA PHE A 207 2.09 21.67 0.16
C PHE A 207 2.19 20.89 -1.16
N ARG A 208 1.65 21.43 -2.27
CA ARG A 208 1.77 20.80 -3.59
C ARG A 208 3.23 20.73 -4.05
N LYS A 209 4.03 21.76 -3.80
CA LYS A 209 5.49 21.78 -4.06
C LYS A 209 6.20 20.69 -3.26
N ALA A 210 5.90 20.56 -1.96
CA ALA A 210 6.47 19.52 -1.11
C ALA A 210 6.07 18.11 -1.59
N LEU A 211 4.82 17.92 -2.01
CA LEU A 211 4.35 16.66 -2.59
C LEU A 211 5.06 16.33 -3.90
N PHE A 212 5.23 17.32 -4.77
CA PHE A 212 5.96 17.17 -6.03
C PHE A 212 7.44 16.84 -5.81
N ASP A 213 8.09 17.49 -4.85
CA ASP A 213 9.46 17.17 -4.45
C ASP A 213 9.55 15.73 -3.92
N LEU A 214 8.59 15.31 -3.08
CA LEU A 214 8.51 13.94 -2.59
C LEU A 214 8.30 12.91 -3.73
N GLU A 215 7.44 13.22 -4.71
CA GLU A 215 7.25 12.40 -5.91
C GLU A 215 8.55 12.25 -6.72
N THR A 216 9.31 13.34 -6.85
CA THR A 216 10.57 13.38 -7.59
C THR A 216 11.67 12.61 -6.88
N ARG A 217 11.85 12.81 -5.58
CA ARG A 217 12.79 12.05 -4.74
C ARG A 217 12.46 10.55 -4.72
N SER A 218 11.18 10.20 -4.69
CA SER A 218 10.75 8.80 -4.73
C SER A 218 11.16 8.12 -6.04
N LYS A 219 11.00 8.81 -7.17
CA LYS A 219 11.46 8.35 -8.48
C LYS A 219 12.97 8.16 -8.50
N GLU A 220 13.74 9.14 -8.01
CA GLU A 220 15.20 9.08 -7.98
C GLU A 220 15.70 7.93 -7.12
N TYR A 221 15.17 7.79 -5.90
CA TYR A 221 15.51 6.69 -5.00
C TYR A 221 15.26 5.31 -5.64
N LEU A 222 14.10 5.11 -6.28
CA LEU A 222 13.81 3.85 -6.96
C LEU A 222 14.70 3.64 -8.19
N ASN A 223 15.08 4.70 -8.89
CA ASN A 223 16.00 4.61 -10.01
C ASN A 223 17.39 4.16 -9.56
N GLU A 224 17.91 4.72 -8.46
CA GLU A 224 19.17 4.29 -7.82
C GLU A 224 19.08 2.86 -7.27
N LEU A 225 17.92 2.47 -6.74
CA LEU A 225 17.71 1.11 -6.23
C LEU A 225 17.75 0.05 -7.34
N PHE A 226 17.33 0.41 -8.57
CA PHE A 226 17.25 -0.51 -9.70
C PHE A 226 18.38 -0.40 -10.73
N SER A 227 19.22 0.64 -10.64
CA SER A 227 20.43 0.80 -11.48
C SER A 227 21.50 -0.24 -11.15
#